data_AF-A0A533ZFD3-F1
#
_entry.id   AF-A0A533ZFD3-F1
#
_cell.length_a   1.000
_cell.length_b   1.000
_cell.length_c   1.000
_cell.angle_alpha   90.00
_cell.angle_beta   90.00
_cell.angle_gamma   90.00
#
_symmetry.space_group_name_H-M   'P 1'
#
loop_
_entity.id
_entity.type
_entity.pdbx_description
1 polymer ?
#
loop_
_entity_poly.entity_id
_entity_poly.type
_entity_poly.pdbx_seq_one_letter_code
_entity_poly.pdbx_strand_id
1 'polypeptide(L)'
;MDPVGRIGNRLPLSTDAEESPSMSGPDKATAWMIAVITTLSAGVFIADLALPLGVVVWAAYLILLLLCFWVRQRHLPLWLAAGYTILLMLGFSYAAPGIDPAVSLTNRVLGGAVIWGIAGLILLRQRADTALRRKDEELTDFFENAVEALHRSGPDGRILWANQAELDLLGCSREEYIGHHVAEFHVDKDLAEKMLERLARGETLESYEARLRCKDGGIKHVLIDANVLWEDGKFVHTRSFTRDVTALREAQEKQDSLLRELQDALGKIKVLRGLLPICSSCKKVRDDNGYWNKIEVYISEHSEAEFSHGVCPDCLKKLYPKYSGGTP
;
A
#
# COMPACT_ATOMS: atom_id res chain seq x y z
N MET A 1 2.57 -24.89 31.58
CA MET A 1 3.83 -25.51 31.12
C MET A 1 3.58 -25.99 29.70
N ASP A 2 4.24 -25.35 28.73
CA ASP A 2 4.17 -25.66 27.29
C ASP A 2 4.66 -27.10 26.99
N PRO A 3 4.30 -27.75 25.85
CA PRO A 3 4.30 -27.12 24.51
C PRO A 3 3.18 -27.54 23.55
N VAL A 4 2.57 -26.56 22.86
CA VAL A 4 1.74 -26.80 21.66
C VAL A 4 2.59 -26.57 20.40
N GLY A 5 2.57 -27.58 19.53
CA GLY A 5 3.39 -27.69 18.34
C GLY A 5 3.10 -26.64 17.27
N ARG A 6 4.18 -26.09 16.71
CA ARG A 6 4.17 -25.38 15.43
C ARG A 6 3.92 -26.38 14.31
N ILE A 7 2.75 -26.31 13.69
CA ILE A 7 2.52 -26.91 12.39
C ILE A 7 2.78 -25.81 11.36
N GLY A 8 3.88 -25.97 10.64
CA GLY A 8 4.22 -25.15 9.49
C GLY A 8 3.31 -25.48 8.31
N ASN A 9 2.82 -24.45 7.65
CA ASN A 9 2.44 -24.51 6.25
C ASN A 9 3.18 -23.37 5.54
N ARG A 10 4.42 -23.65 5.10
CA ARG A 10 5.03 -22.90 4.00
C ARG A 10 4.40 -23.42 2.72
N LEU A 11 3.58 -22.61 2.08
CA LEU A 11 3.25 -22.83 0.68
C LEU A 11 4.55 -22.83 -0.14
N PRO A 12 4.66 -23.67 -1.18
CA PRO A 12 5.82 -23.65 -2.06
C PRO A 12 5.78 -22.35 -2.85
N LEU A 13 6.75 -21.47 -2.60
CA LEU A 13 7.13 -20.46 -3.57
C LEU A 13 7.61 -21.22 -4.81
N SER A 14 6.74 -21.30 -5.82
CA SER A 14 7.15 -21.60 -7.18
C SER A 14 8.16 -20.54 -7.57
N THR A 15 9.43 -20.92 -7.54
CA THR A 15 10.50 -20.21 -8.21
C THR A 15 10.29 -20.38 -9.71
N ASP A 16 9.28 -19.72 -10.25
CA ASP A 16 9.34 -19.27 -11.63
C ASP A 16 10.37 -18.15 -11.62
N ALA A 17 11.60 -18.55 -11.94
CA ALA A 17 12.69 -17.65 -12.25
C ALA A 17 12.29 -16.87 -13.51
N GLU A 18 11.48 -15.83 -13.32
CA GLU A 18 11.38 -14.73 -14.26
C GLU A 18 12.75 -14.07 -14.33
N GLU A 19 13.38 -14.33 -15.47
CA GLU A 19 14.46 -13.60 -16.12
C GLU A 19 15.07 -12.48 -15.27
N SER A 20 16.24 -12.79 -14.71
CA SER A 20 17.26 -11.80 -14.41
C SER A 20 17.31 -10.73 -15.51
N PRO A 21 17.36 -9.43 -15.19
CA PRO A 21 17.49 -8.41 -16.22
C PRO A 21 18.81 -8.67 -16.94
N SER A 22 18.69 -9.16 -18.17
CA SER A 22 19.82 -9.40 -19.05
C SER A 22 20.72 -8.17 -19.01
N MET A 23 22.02 -8.38 -18.82
CA MET A 23 23.02 -7.39 -19.23
C MET A 23 22.92 -7.28 -20.76
N SER A 24 21.88 -6.62 -21.25
CA SER A 24 21.66 -6.40 -22.65
C SER A 24 22.82 -5.54 -23.13
N GLY A 25 23.66 -6.11 -23.99
CA GLY A 25 24.57 -5.33 -24.83
C GLY A 25 23.80 -4.18 -25.51
N PRO A 26 24.50 -3.18 -26.08
CA PRO A 26 23.83 -2.06 -26.71
C PRO A 26 22.73 -2.57 -27.65
N ASP A 27 21.51 -2.06 -27.46
CA ASP A 27 20.37 -2.28 -28.36
C ASP A 27 20.88 -2.23 -29.81
N LYS A 28 20.43 -3.13 -30.69
CA LYS A 28 20.87 -3.19 -32.10
C LYS A 28 20.79 -1.80 -32.76
N ALA A 29 19.80 -0.99 -32.39
CA ALA A 29 19.68 0.41 -32.82
C ALA A 29 20.82 1.31 -32.29
N THR A 30 21.22 1.14 -31.02
CA THR A 30 22.35 1.84 -30.40
C THR A 30 23.68 1.44 -31.07
N ALA A 31 23.89 0.15 -31.31
CA ALA A 31 25.10 -0.33 -31.98
C ALA A 31 25.21 0.22 -33.42
N TRP A 32 24.09 0.23 -34.16
CA TRP A 32 24.02 0.80 -35.50
C TRP A 32 24.30 2.31 -35.49
N MET A 33 23.72 3.08 -34.56
CA MET A 33 24.02 4.52 -34.44
C MET A 33 25.49 4.79 -34.11
N ILE A 34 26.11 4.01 -33.24
CA ILE A 34 27.54 4.14 -32.93
C ILE A 34 28.39 3.87 -34.17
N ALA A 35 28.04 2.85 -34.96
CA ALA A 35 28.74 2.55 -36.21
C ALA A 35 28.62 3.72 -37.21
N VAL A 36 27.41 4.27 -37.39
CA VAL A 36 27.17 5.44 -38.26
C VAL A 36 27.98 6.65 -37.80
N ILE A 37 27.96 6.98 -36.51
CA ILE A 37 28.74 8.09 -35.95
C ILE A 37 30.23 7.88 -36.21
N THR A 38 30.73 6.66 -36.02
CA THR A 38 32.15 6.32 -36.22
C THR A 38 32.55 6.47 -37.68
N THR A 39 31.75 5.95 -38.61
CA THR A 39 31.98 6.06 -40.06
C THR A 39 31.97 7.51 -40.53
N LEU A 40 30.98 8.31 -40.09
CA LEU A 40 30.92 9.73 -40.43
C LEU A 40 32.09 10.51 -39.82
N SER A 41 32.53 10.16 -38.60
CA SER A 41 33.69 10.79 -37.95
C SER A 41 34.98 10.59 -38.75
N ALA A 42 35.17 9.39 -39.31
CA ALA A 42 36.30 9.10 -40.19
C ALA A 42 36.25 9.93 -41.48
N GLY A 43 35.06 10.09 -42.07
CA GLY A 43 34.86 10.97 -43.23
C GLY A 43 35.21 12.43 -42.95
N VAL A 44 34.77 12.96 -41.81
CA VAL A 44 35.13 14.33 -41.37
C VAL A 44 36.64 14.47 -41.17
N PHE A 45 37.32 13.45 -40.62
CA PHE A 45 38.77 13.48 -40.44
C PHE A 45 39.53 13.47 -41.78
N ILE A 46 39.10 12.66 -42.74
CA ILE A 46 39.68 12.65 -44.09
C ILE A 46 39.53 14.03 -44.74
N ALA A 47 38.38 14.68 -44.57
CA ALA A 47 38.16 16.05 -45.03
C ALA A 47 39.09 17.06 -44.31
N ASP A 48 39.32 16.91 -43.02
CA ASP A 48 40.24 17.78 -42.24
C ASP A 48 41.70 17.67 -42.71
N LEU A 49 42.12 16.49 -43.19
CA LEU A 49 43.46 16.29 -43.77
C LEU A 49 43.57 16.85 -45.20
N ALA A 50 42.51 16.75 -45.98
CA ALA A 50 42.49 17.17 -47.39
C ALA A 50 42.35 18.70 -47.55
N LEU A 51 41.74 19.37 -46.58
CA LEU A 51 41.53 20.82 -46.59
C LEU A 51 42.70 21.55 -45.92
N PRO A 52 43.07 22.76 -46.38
CA PRO A 52 44.17 23.53 -45.81
C PRO A 52 43.85 24.01 -44.39
N LEU A 53 44.90 24.22 -43.58
CA LEU A 53 44.78 24.75 -42.22
C LEU A 53 44.00 26.09 -42.22
N GLY A 54 42.96 26.17 -41.37
CA GLY A 54 42.11 27.36 -41.21
C GLY A 54 40.62 27.13 -41.49
N VAL A 55 40.25 26.07 -42.21
CA VAL A 55 38.85 25.71 -42.46
C VAL A 55 38.21 25.10 -41.19
N VAL A 56 36.97 25.49 -40.89
CA VAL A 56 36.20 25.04 -39.70
C VAL A 56 35.55 23.67 -39.94
N VAL A 57 36.34 22.68 -40.36
CA VAL A 57 35.86 21.31 -40.61
C VAL A 57 35.33 20.67 -39.33
N TRP A 58 35.90 21.07 -38.19
CA TRP A 58 35.52 20.58 -36.87
C TRP A 58 34.08 20.87 -36.45
N ALA A 59 33.40 21.83 -37.08
CA ALA A 59 31.99 22.08 -36.83
C ALA A 59 31.12 20.86 -37.18
N ALA A 60 31.55 20.03 -38.15
CA ALA A 60 30.85 18.80 -38.50
C ALA A 60 30.87 17.76 -37.35
N TYR A 61 31.93 17.75 -36.51
CA TYR A 61 31.97 16.91 -35.32
C TYR A 61 30.91 17.28 -34.29
N LEU A 62 30.45 18.54 -34.24
CA LEU A 62 29.36 18.95 -33.35
C LEU A 62 28.04 18.27 -33.73
N ILE A 63 27.77 18.15 -35.03
CA ILE A 63 26.56 17.48 -35.53
C ILE A 63 26.57 16.01 -35.10
N LEU A 64 27.73 15.34 -35.24
CA LEU A 64 27.89 13.95 -34.82
C LEU A 64 27.78 13.79 -33.30
N LEU A 65 28.25 14.76 -32.52
CA LEU A 65 28.12 14.78 -31.08
C LEU A 65 26.66 14.98 -30.64
N LEU A 66 25.88 15.78 -31.36
CA LEU A 66 24.44 15.98 -31.09
C LEU A 66 23.63 14.70 -31.33
N LEU A 67 24.06 13.83 -32.26
CA LEU A 67 23.42 12.51 -32.45
C LEU A 67 23.51 11.64 -31.18
N CYS A 68 24.46 11.89 -30.28
CA CYS A 68 24.53 11.20 -28.99
C CYS A 68 23.34 11.48 -28.08
N PHE A 69 22.57 12.55 -28.32
CA PHE A 69 21.35 12.82 -27.56
C PHE A 69 20.35 11.64 -27.64
N TRP A 70 20.32 10.95 -28.78
CA TRP A 70 19.38 9.85 -29.06
C TRP A 70 19.94 8.49 -28.63
N VAL A 71 21.22 8.44 -28.26
CA VAL A 71 21.90 7.20 -27.89
C VAL A 71 21.85 7.01 -26.39
N ARG A 72 21.36 5.85 -25.95
CA ARG A 72 21.15 5.50 -24.54
C ARG A 72 22.43 5.12 -23.78
N GLN A 73 23.57 5.72 -24.14
CA GLN A 73 24.86 5.48 -23.47
C GLN A 73 25.41 6.75 -22.84
N ARG A 74 25.44 6.75 -21.50
CA ARG A 74 25.81 7.93 -20.69
C ARG A 74 27.24 8.41 -20.88
N HIS A 75 28.19 7.56 -21.29
CA HIS A 75 29.60 7.95 -21.42
C HIS A 75 30.02 8.26 -22.85
N LEU A 76 29.20 7.92 -23.84
CA LEU A 76 29.52 8.09 -25.26
C LEU A 76 29.91 9.53 -25.66
N PRO A 77 29.22 10.61 -25.21
CA PRO A 77 29.62 11.97 -25.59
C PRO A 77 31.00 12.37 -25.03
N LEU A 78 31.43 11.82 -23.88
CA LEU A 78 32.78 12.04 -23.37
C LEU A 78 33.84 11.33 -24.21
N TRP A 79 33.58 10.07 -24.56
CA TRP A 79 34.49 9.28 -25.40
C TRP A 79 34.65 9.91 -26.79
N LEU A 80 33.56 10.41 -27.39
CA LEU A 80 33.63 11.11 -28.67
C LEU A 80 34.31 12.47 -28.53
N ALA A 81 34.05 13.24 -27.47
CA ALA A 81 34.77 14.50 -27.25
C ALA A 81 36.29 14.28 -27.12
N ALA A 82 36.71 13.25 -26.38
CA ALA A 82 38.11 12.86 -26.27
C ALA A 82 38.69 12.39 -27.61
N GLY A 83 37.97 11.54 -28.35
CA GLY A 83 38.37 11.07 -29.68
C GLY A 83 38.50 12.22 -30.69
N TYR A 84 37.53 13.12 -30.73
CA TYR A 84 37.56 14.31 -31.60
C TYR A 84 38.67 15.28 -31.21
N THR A 85 39.02 15.39 -29.93
CA THR A 85 40.19 16.16 -29.49
C THR A 85 41.48 15.57 -30.08
N ILE A 86 41.62 14.24 -30.11
CA ILE A 86 42.78 13.57 -30.72
C ILE A 86 42.80 13.79 -32.23
N LEU A 87 41.65 13.64 -32.91
CA LEU A 87 41.55 13.90 -34.35
C LEU A 87 41.89 15.35 -34.69
N LEU A 88 41.46 16.31 -33.86
CA LEU A 88 41.86 17.71 -33.97
C LEU A 88 43.37 17.92 -33.79
N MET A 89 44.04 17.18 -32.90
CA MET A 89 45.50 17.28 -32.77
C MET A 89 46.21 16.68 -33.99
N LEU A 90 45.75 15.52 -34.48
CA LEU A 90 46.32 14.86 -35.65
C LEU A 90 46.15 15.70 -36.92
N GLY A 91 44.96 16.25 -37.14
CA GLY A 91 44.73 17.12 -38.30
C GLY A 91 45.60 18.37 -38.30
N PHE A 92 45.95 18.92 -37.12
CA PHE A 92 46.87 20.07 -37.04
C PHE A 92 48.27 19.72 -37.51
N SER A 93 48.73 18.52 -37.14
CA SER A 93 50.10 18.04 -37.43
C SER A 93 50.28 17.58 -38.88
N TYR A 94 49.22 17.10 -39.54
CA TYR A 94 49.31 16.43 -40.85
C TYR A 94 48.55 17.11 -41.99
N ALA A 95 47.67 18.08 -41.72
CA ALA A 95 46.95 18.79 -42.79
C ALA A 95 47.91 19.66 -43.62
N ALA A 96 47.51 19.92 -44.87
CA ALA A 96 48.28 20.77 -45.77
C ALA A 96 48.46 22.18 -45.19
N PRO A 97 49.65 22.79 -45.33
CA PRO A 97 49.91 24.14 -44.85
C PRO A 97 48.91 25.13 -45.46
N GLY A 98 48.33 25.97 -44.63
CA GLY A 98 47.27 26.92 -44.99
C GLY A 98 47.54 28.30 -44.38
N ILE A 99 46.59 28.77 -43.58
CA ILE A 99 46.71 30.03 -42.82
C ILE A 99 47.81 29.90 -41.74
N ASP A 100 48.25 31.04 -41.21
CA ASP A 100 49.16 31.16 -40.08
C ASP A 100 48.89 30.09 -38.99
N PRO A 101 49.93 29.31 -38.58
CA PRO A 101 49.80 28.27 -37.57
C PRO A 101 49.19 28.73 -36.25
N ALA A 102 49.42 29.98 -35.83
CA ALA A 102 48.85 30.54 -34.62
C ALA A 102 47.33 30.71 -34.73
N VAL A 103 46.83 31.19 -35.87
CA VAL A 103 45.38 31.33 -36.13
C VAL A 103 44.70 29.96 -36.20
N SER A 104 45.36 28.98 -36.85
CA SER A 104 44.88 27.60 -36.90
C SER A 104 44.81 26.96 -35.50
N LEU A 105 45.82 27.20 -34.66
CA LEU A 105 45.84 26.71 -33.28
C LEU A 105 44.69 27.31 -32.45
N THR A 106 44.48 28.63 -32.52
CA THR A 106 43.36 29.29 -31.82
C THR A 106 42.01 28.72 -32.25
N ASN A 107 41.81 28.50 -33.55
CA ASN A 107 40.59 27.90 -34.09
C ASN A 107 40.36 26.47 -33.53
N ARG A 108 41.40 25.63 -33.47
CA ARG A 108 41.28 24.26 -32.95
C ARG A 108 41.04 24.23 -31.43
N VAL A 109 41.65 25.15 -30.67
CA VAL A 109 41.37 25.31 -29.23
C VAL A 109 39.91 25.71 -28.99
N LEU A 110 39.38 26.65 -29.78
CA LEU A 110 37.97 27.03 -29.71
C LEU A 110 37.06 25.84 -30.05
N GLY A 111 37.39 25.08 -31.10
CA GLY A 111 36.65 23.87 -31.47
C GLY A 111 36.63 22.82 -30.37
N GLY A 112 37.78 22.55 -29.74
CA GLY A 112 37.88 21.67 -28.58
C GLY A 112 37.01 22.15 -27.41
N ALA A 113 37.06 23.44 -27.08
CA ALA A 113 36.25 24.02 -26.01
C ALA A 113 34.74 23.86 -26.28
N VAL A 114 34.28 24.10 -27.51
CA VAL A 114 32.87 23.93 -27.90
C VAL A 114 32.46 22.45 -27.84
N ILE A 115 33.29 21.53 -28.33
CA ILE A 115 33.03 20.08 -28.26
C ILE A 115 32.82 19.64 -26.81
N TRP A 116 33.72 20.02 -25.91
CA TRP A 116 33.61 19.67 -24.49
C TRP A 116 32.42 20.34 -23.80
N GLY A 117 32.10 21.59 -24.17
CA GLY A 117 30.90 22.29 -23.68
C GLY A 117 29.60 21.57 -24.07
N ILE A 118 29.46 21.18 -25.33
CA ILE A 118 28.29 20.44 -25.82
C ILE A 118 28.23 19.04 -25.19
N ALA A 119 29.36 18.33 -25.11
CA ALA A 119 29.42 17.02 -24.46
C ALA A 119 28.96 17.11 -22.99
N GLY A 120 29.43 18.13 -22.25
CA GLY A 120 29.00 18.41 -20.88
C GLY A 120 27.50 18.69 -20.77
N LEU A 121 26.95 19.50 -21.68
CA LEU A 121 25.51 19.82 -21.70
C LEU A 121 24.65 18.58 -21.97
N ILE A 122 25.05 17.74 -22.92
CA ILE A 122 24.36 16.47 -23.23
C ILE A 122 24.36 15.54 -22.00
N LEU A 123 25.50 15.41 -21.30
CA LEU A 123 25.59 14.60 -20.10
C LEU A 123 24.70 15.10 -18.97
N LEU A 124 24.72 16.42 -18.72
CA LEU A 124 23.89 17.05 -17.69
C LEU A 124 22.41 16.78 -17.98
N ARG A 125 21.99 16.95 -19.24
CA ARG A 125 20.62 16.70 -19.66
C ARG A 125 20.22 15.23 -19.51
N GLN A 126 21.04 14.30 -20.00
CA GLN A 126 20.77 12.86 -19.89
C GLN A 126 20.70 12.39 -18.42
N ARG A 127 21.53 12.96 -17.53
CA ARG A 127 21.47 12.70 -16.09
C ARG A 127 20.16 13.19 -15.48
N ALA A 128 19.75 14.42 -15.80
CA ALA A 128 18.48 14.98 -15.32
C ALA A 128 17.29 14.15 -15.79
N ASP A 129 17.23 13.81 -17.09
CA ASP A 129 16.15 13.02 -17.66
C ASP A 129 16.10 11.60 -17.05
N THR A 130 17.25 10.97 -16.79
CA THR A 130 17.25 9.65 -16.14
C THR A 130 16.87 9.73 -14.66
N ALA A 131 17.33 10.77 -13.95
CA ALA A 131 16.97 10.96 -12.54
C ALA A 131 15.46 11.19 -12.39
N LEU A 132 14.86 11.96 -13.31
CA LEU A 132 13.42 12.18 -13.36
C LEU A 132 12.67 10.87 -13.61
N ARG A 133 13.06 10.09 -14.64
CA ARG A 133 12.44 8.79 -14.93
C ARG A 133 12.53 7.82 -13.76
N ARG A 134 13.69 7.73 -13.12
CA ARG A 134 13.87 6.86 -11.94
C ARG A 134 12.94 7.26 -10.81
N LYS A 135 12.75 8.57 -10.59
CA LYS A 135 11.84 9.07 -9.56
C LYS A 135 10.37 8.77 -9.90
N ASP A 136 10.00 8.91 -11.16
CA ASP A 136 8.66 8.60 -11.66
C ASP A 136 8.35 7.10 -11.53
N GLU A 137 9.29 6.24 -11.91
CA GLU A 137 9.21 4.78 -11.73
C GLU A 137 9.11 4.39 -10.25
N GLU A 138 9.95 4.97 -9.38
CA GLU A 138 9.95 4.71 -7.93
C GLU A 138 8.61 5.13 -7.28
N LEU A 139 8.06 6.29 -7.67
CA LEU A 139 6.75 6.72 -7.17
C LEU A 139 5.61 5.85 -7.70
N THR A 140 5.65 5.50 -8.98
CA THR A 140 4.63 4.63 -9.60
C THR A 140 4.62 3.27 -8.93
N ASP A 141 5.79 2.66 -8.73
CA ASP A 141 5.94 1.40 -7.99
C ASP A 141 5.41 1.50 -6.56
N PHE A 142 5.78 2.56 -5.84
CA PHE A 142 5.33 2.78 -4.46
C PHE A 142 3.81 2.84 -4.35
N PHE A 143 3.13 3.55 -5.26
CA PHE A 143 1.67 3.66 -5.25
C PHE A 143 0.97 2.40 -5.75
N GLU A 144 1.49 1.78 -6.81
CA GLU A 144 0.90 0.58 -7.43
C GLU A 144 0.98 -0.64 -6.50
N ASN A 145 2.08 -0.78 -5.75
CA ASN A 145 2.33 -1.89 -4.83
C ASN A 145 2.11 -1.53 -3.35
N ALA A 146 1.48 -0.38 -3.05
CA ALA A 146 1.09 -0.02 -1.69
C ALA A 146 0.08 -1.05 -1.12
N VAL A 147 0.23 -1.38 0.17
CA VAL A 147 -0.64 -2.35 0.86
C VAL A 147 -2.05 -1.79 1.11
N GLU A 148 -2.18 -0.48 1.31
CA GLU A 148 -3.49 0.17 1.44
C GLU A 148 -4.14 0.25 0.05
N ALA A 149 -5.45 -0.02 -0.03
CA ALA A 149 -6.18 0.11 -1.26
C ALA A 149 -6.35 1.59 -1.62
N LEU A 150 -5.99 1.94 -2.84
CA LEU A 150 -5.96 3.31 -3.35
C LEU A 150 -6.70 3.39 -4.68
N HIS A 151 -7.52 4.42 -4.83
CA HIS A 151 -8.02 4.81 -6.13
C HIS A 151 -8.17 6.31 -6.26
N ARG A 152 -8.27 6.76 -7.52
CA ARG A 152 -8.59 8.12 -7.90
C ARG A 152 -9.77 8.10 -8.83
N SER A 153 -10.74 8.96 -8.57
CA SER A 153 -11.90 9.17 -9.42
C SER A 153 -11.98 10.61 -9.90
N GLY A 154 -12.51 10.81 -11.10
CA GLY A 154 -12.72 12.11 -11.70
C GLY A 154 -13.87 12.88 -11.02
N PRO A 155 -14.11 14.14 -11.44
CA PRO A 155 -15.21 14.96 -10.95
C PRO A 155 -16.59 14.35 -11.20
N ASP A 156 -16.70 13.49 -12.22
CA ASP A 156 -17.91 12.76 -12.59
C ASP A 156 -18.03 11.40 -11.88
N GLY A 157 -17.17 11.12 -10.89
CA GLY A 157 -17.17 9.88 -10.13
C GLY A 157 -16.60 8.67 -10.87
N ARG A 158 -16.06 8.83 -12.09
CA ARG A 158 -15.42 7.72 -12.81
C ARG A 158 -14.05 7.41 -12.27
N ILE A 159 -13.75 6.13 -12.06
CA ILE A 159 -12.44 5.69 -11.58
C ILE A 159 -11.41 5.89 -12.70
N LEU A 160 -10.39 6.70 -12.43
CA LEU A 160 -9.31 7.00 -13.37
C LEU A 160 -8.12 6.06 -13.20
N TRP A 161 -7.86 5.66 -11.96
CA TRP A 161 -6.75 4.79 -11.60
C TRP A 161 -7.02 4.13 -10.26
N ALA A 162 -6.55 2.90 -10.10
CA ALA A 162 -6.50 2.17 -8.84
C ALA A 162 -5.20 1.37 -8.77
N ASN A 163 -4.71 1.12 -7.55
CA ASN A 163 -3.56 0.25 -7.32
C ASN A 163 -3.99 -1.23 -7.23
N GLN A 164 -3.00 -2.12 -7.12
CA GLN A 164 -3.28 -3.55 -7.04
C GLN A 164 -4.07 -3.93 -5.78
N ALA A 165 -3.80 -3.30 -4.63
CA ALA A 165 -4.51 -3.59 -3.38
C ALA A 165 -6.01 -3.30 -3.44
N GLU A 166 -6.44 -2.24 -4.15
CA GLU A 166 -7.88 -1.95 -4.37
C GLU A 166 -8.54 -2.99 -5.28
N LEU A 167 -7.84 -3.43 -6.33
CA LEU A 167 -8.33 -4.48 -7.22
C LEU A 167 -8.47 -5.81 -6.49
N ASP A 168 -7.48 -6.17 -5.67
CA ASP A 168 -7.48 -7.39 -4.86
C ASP A 168 -8.58 -7.36 -3.79
N LEU A 169 -8.82 -6.20 -3.17
CA LEU A 169 -9.90 -5.99 -2.20
C LEU A 169 -11.28 -6.30 -2.79
N LEU A 170 -11.52 -5.88 -4.04
CA LEU A 170 -12.80 -6.06 -4.73
C LEU A 170 -12.87 -7.36 -5.56
N GLY A 171 -11.74 -7.99 -5.83
CA GLY A 171 -11.63 -9.15 -6.70
C GLY A 171 -11.92 -8.84 -8.18
N CYS A 172 -11.68 -7.59 -8.61
CA CYS A 172 -11.96 -7.09 -9.96
C CYS A 172 -10.68 -7.00 -10.80
N SER A 173 -10.79 -7.17 -12.12
CA SER A 173 -9.67 -6.80 -13.00
C SER A 173 -9.61 -5.29 -13.21
N ARG A 174 -8.46 -4.80 -13.67
CA ARG A 174 -8.26 -3.38 -13.95
C ARG A 174 -9.25 -2.83 -14.98
N GLU A 175 -9.56 -3.62 -16.01
CA GLU A 175 -10.48 -3.26 -17.11
C GLU A 175 -11.95 -3.23 -16.65
N GLU A 176 -12.28 -4.02 -15.65
CA GLU A 176 -13.62 -4.07 -15.05
C GLU A 176 -13.83 -2.96 -14.03
N TYR A 177 -12.76 -2.42 -13.44
CA TYR A 177 -12.83 -1.38 -12.42
C TYR A 177 -12.64 0.04 -12.98
N ILE A 178 -11.58 0.25 -13.76
CA ILE A 178 -11.25 1.57 -14.30
C ILE A 178 -12.26 2.00 -15.36
N GLY A 179 -12.67 3.28 -15.33
CA GLY A 179 -13.65 3.88 -16.23
C GLY A 179 -15.10 3.77 -15.76
N HIS A 180 -15.38 2.86 -14.82
CA HIS A 180 -16.69 2.69 -14.20
C HIS A 180 -16.91 3.73 -13.10
N HIS A 181 -18.17 3.98 -12.77
CA HIS A 181 -18.53 4.95 -11.74
C HIS A 181 -18.39 4.33 -10.34
N VAL A 182 -17.77 5.04 -9.38
CA VAL A 182 -17.49 4.50 -8.02
C VAL A 182 -18.74 3.98 -7.30
N ALA A 183 -19.90 4.58 -7.55
CA ALA A 183 -21.17 4.16 -6.94
C ALA A 183 -21.65 2.77 -7.42
N GLU A 184 -21.14 2.26 -8.54
CA GLU A 184 -21.48 0.91 -9.02
C GLU A 184 -20.94 -0.19 -8.10
N PHE A 185 -19.81 0.07 -7.45
CA PHE A 185 -19.15 -0.84 -6.51
C PHE A 185 -19.65 -0.67 -5.07
N HIS A 186 -20.52 0.30 -4.80
CA HIS A 186 -21.12 0.49 -3.49
C HIS A 186 -22.45 -0.27 -3.38
N VAL A 187 -22.68 -0.91 -2.24
CA VAL A 187 -23.99 -1.52 -1.93
C VAL A 187 -25.06 -0.44 -1.81
N ASP A 188 -24.73 0.66 -1.13
CA ASP A 188 -25.61 1.81 -0.90
C ASP A 188 -25.26 2.94 -1.87
N LYS A 189 -25.90 2.96 -3.05
CA LYS A 189 -25.62 3.95 -4.11
C LYS A 189 -25.83 5.39 -3.65
N ASP A 190 -26.94 5.66 -2.94
CA ASP A 190 -27.24 6.99 -2.42
C ASP A 190 -26.17 7.51 -1.44
N LEU A 191 -25.54 6.59 -0.69
CA LEU A 191 -24.47 6.94 0.25
C LEU A 191 -23.19 7.32 -0.50
N ALA A 192 -22.90 6.64 -1.60
CA ALA A 192 -21.78 6.93 -2.49
C ALA A 192 -21.97 8.25 -3.24
N GLU A 193 -23.19 8.57 -3.69
CA GLU A 193 -23.50 9.85 -4.31
C GLU A 193 -23.32 11.02 -3.33
N LYS A 194 -23.83 10.89 -2.10
CA LYS A 194 -23.58 11.88 -1.03
C LYS A 194 -22.10 12.04 -0.71
N MET A 195 -21.34 10.96 -0.72
CA MET A 195 -19.89 10.98 -0.54
C MET A 195 -19.23 11.84 -1.62
N LEU A 196 -19.57 11.62 -2.89
CA LEU A 196 -19.06 12.39 -4.03
C LEU A 196 -19.46 13.87 -3.96
N GLU A 197 -20.71 14.18 -3.58
CA GLU A 197 -21.15 15.57 -3.41
C GLU A 197 -20.37 16.32 -2.33
N ARG A 198 -20.07 15.66 -1.20
CA ARG A 198 -19.24 16.24 -0.13
C ARG A 198 -17.83 16.55 -0.63
N LEU A 199 -17.21 15.60 -1.34
CA LEU A 199 -15.89 15.80 -1.96
C LEU A 199 -15.93 16.95 -2.99
N ALA A 200 -16.98 17.03 -3.82
CA ALA A 200 -17.15 18.09 -4.81
C ALA A 200 -17.30 19.49 -4.18
N ARG A 201 -17.80 19.57 -2.93
CA ARG A 201 -17.82 20.82 -2.14
C ARG A 201 -16.48 21.16 -1.48
N GLY A 202 -15.45 20.33 -1.67
CA GLY A 202 -14.13 20.51 -1.08
C GLY A 202 -13.99 19.99 0.35
N GLU A 203 -14.94 19.18 0.83
CA GLU A 203 -14.81 18.51 2.14
C GLU A 203 -13.77 17.39 2.07
N THR A 204 -13.01 17.21 3.16
CA THR A 204 -12.21 15.99 3.40
C THR A 204 -13.09 14.98 4.13
N LEU A 205 -13.10 13.75 3.64
CA LEU A 205 -13.75 12.62 4.28
C LEU A 205 -12.72 11.84 5.08
N GLU A 206 -13.06 11.57 6.33
CA GLU A 206 -12.23 10.77 7.24
C GLU A 206 -13.08 9.61 7.79
N SER A 207 -12.52 8.40 7.73
CA SER A 207 -13.13 7.17 8.23
C SER A 207 -14.60 7.00 7.83
N TYR A 208 -14.94 7.36 6.59
CA TYR A 208 -16.31 7.31 6.11
C TYR A 208 -16.74 5.85 5.92
N GLU A 209 -17.72 5.40 6.70
CA GLU A 209 -18.19 4.02 6.63
C GLU A 209 -18.94 3.77 5.31
N ALA A 210 -18.51 2.73 4.60
CA ALA A 210 -19.16 2.29 3.38
C ALA A 210 -19.19 0.76 3.28
N ARG A 211 -20.03 0.26 2.39
CA ARG A 211 -20.11 -1.16 2.05
C ARG A 211 -19.87 -1.32 0.57
N LEU A 212 -18.82 -2.04 0.23
CA LEU A 212 -18.46 -2.32 -1.15
C LEU A 212 -18.94 -3.71 -1.54
N ARG A 213 -19.33 -3.85 -2.80
CA ARG A 213 -19.72 -5.12 -3.42
C ARG A 213 -18.55 -5.62 -4.27
N CYS A 214 -18.02 -6.76 -3.87
CA CYS A 214 -16.99 -7.48 -4.62
C CYS A 214 -17.59 -8.15 -5.86
N LYS A 215 -16.71 -8.53 -6.80
CA LYS A 215 -17.10 -9.23 -8.03
C LYS A 215 -17.80 -10.56 -7.79
N ASP A 216 -17.37 -11.29 -6.76
CA ASP A 216 -17.97 -12.55 -6.33
C ASP A 216 -19.35 -12.39 -5.65
N GLY A 217 -19.81 -11.15 -5.48
CA GLY A 217 -21.06 -10.78 -4.80
C GLY A 217 -20.91 -10.59 -3.29
N GLY A 218 -19.73 -10.87 -2.72
CA GLY A 218 -19.40 -10.62 -1.34
C GLY A 218 -19.50 -9.13 -0.99
N ILE A 219 -19.74 -8.86 0.30
CA ILE A 219 -19.80 -7.49 0.82
C ILE A 219 -18.62 -7.26 1.73
N LYS A 220 -17.88 -6.19 1.46
CA LYS A 220 -16.79 -5.71 2.31
C LYS A 220 -17.24 -4.47 3.06
N HIS A 221 -17.07 -4.49 4.38
CA HIS A 221 -17.24 -3.31 5.21
C HIS A 221 -15.93 -2.52 5.18
N VAL A 222 -15.98 -1.28 4.72
CA VAL A 222 -14.80 -0.46 4.53
C VAL A 222 -14.91 0.88 5.23
N LEU A 223 -13.75 1.46 5.53
CA LEU A 223 -13.61 2.88 5.88
C LEU A 223 -12.91 3.58 4.72
N ILE A 224 -13.47 4.71 4.28
CA ILE A 224 -12.93 5.50 3.18
C ILE A 224 -12.42 6.84 3.72
N ASP A 225 -11.14 7.10 3.50
CA ASP A 225 -10.54 8.42 3.68
C ASP A 225 -10.34 9.04 2.29
N ALA A 226 -10.88 10.22 2.04
CA ALA A 226 -10.81 10.82 0.71
C ALA A 226 -10.75 12.35 0.74
N ASN A 227 -10.00 12.91 -0.20
CA ASN A 227 -10.00 14.35 -0.47
C ASN A 227 -9.85 14.61 -1.98
N VAL A 228 -9.84 15.88 -2.38
CA VAL A 228 -9.79 16.29 -3.79
C VAL A 228 -8.50 17.04 -4.09
N LEU A 229 -7.92 16.76 -5.26
CA LEU A 229 -6.89 17.58 -5.87
C LEU A 229 -7.56 18.69 -6.70
N TRP A 230 -7.20 19.94 -6.37
CA TRP A 230 -7.63 21.14 -7.07
C TRP A 230 -6.43 21.77 -7.77
N GLU A 231 -6.57 22.06 -9.06
CA GLU A 231 -5.61 22.85 -9.83
C GLU A 231 -6.35 24.04 -10.44
N ASP A 232 -5.87 25.27 -10.19
CA ASP A 232 -6.48 26.51 -10.67
C ASP A 232 -7.99 26.61 -10.40
N GLY A 233 -8.44 26.10 -9.25
CA GLY A 233 -9.86 26.10 -8.85
C GLY A 233 -10.72 25.03 -9.52
N LYS A 234 -10.12 24.15 -10.33
CA LYS A 234 -10.80 23.03 -11.00
C LYS A 234 -10.57 21.73 -10.24
N PHE A 235 -11.64 20.96 -10.04
CA PHE A 235 -11.56 19.59 -9.54
C PHE A 235 -10.82 18.75 -10.59
N VAL A 236 -9.67 18.19 -10.24
CA VAL A 236 -8.89 17.29 -11.11
C VAL A 236 -9.30 15.84 -10.86
N HIS A 237 -9.08 15.34 -9.65
CA HIS A 237 -9.46 14.00 -9.23
C HIS A 237 -9.52 13.88 -7.70
N THR A 238 -10.19 12.85 -7.18
CA THR A 238 -10.12 12.44 -5.78
C THR A 238 -8.79 11.73 -5.48
N ARG A 239 -8.43 11.64 -4.20
CA ARG A 239 -7.43 10.73 -3.67
C ARG A 239 -8.11 9.96 -2.55
N SER A 240 -8.45 8.71 -2.83
CA SER A 240 -9.22 7.85 -1.92
C SER A 240 -8.35 6.71 -1.42
N PHE A 241 -8.46 6.46 -0.12
CA PHE A 241 -7.87 5.33 0.58
C PHE A 241 -9.02 4.48 1.12
N THR A 242 -8.97 3.18 0.86
CA THR A 242 -10.01 2.24 1.26
C THR A 242 -9.41 1.23 2.24
N ARG A 243 -9.97 1.12 3.44
CA ARG A 243 -9.56 0.13 4.43
C ARG A 243 -10.62 -0.92 4.65
N ASP A 244 -10.29 -2.19 4.42
CA ASP A 244 -11.14 -3.32 4.80
C ASP A 244 -11.18 -3.46 6.33
N VAL A 245 -12.37 -3.31 6.90
CA VAL A 245 -12.63 -3.52 8.33
C VAL A 245 -13.61 -4.67 8.56
N THR A 246 -13.88 -5.50 7.55
CA THR A 246 -14.84 -6.61 7.63
C THR A 246 -14.46 -7.57 8.75
N ALA A 247 -13.23 -8.09 8.75
CA ALA A 247 -12.77 -9.03 9.79
C ALA A 247 -12.78 -8.41 11.20
N LEU A 248 -12.47 -7.12 11.30
CA LEU A 248 -12.51 -6.39 12.57
C LEU A 248 -13.96 -6.26 13.08
N ARG A 249 -14.91 -5.92 12.20
CA ARG A 249 -16.33 -5.82 12.56
C ARG A 249 -16.90 -7.17 12.95
N GLU A 250 -16.63 -8.23 12.18
CA GLU A 250 -17.07 -9.59 12.51
C GLU A 250 -16.53 -10.06 13.87
N ALA A 251 -15.26 -9.76 14.16
CA ALA A 251 -14.66 -10.07 15.46
C ALA A 251 -15.35 -9.28 16.59
N GLN A 252 -15.60 -7.99 16.38
CA GLN A 252 -16.29 -7.13 17.35
C GLN A 252 -17.72 -7.61 17.62
N GLU A 253 -18.50 -7.91 16.57
CA GLU A 253 -19.87 -8.41 16.69
C GLU A 253 -19.93 -9.75 17.42
N LYS A 254 -18.97 -10.64 17.15
CA LYS A 254 -18.83 -11.91 17.85
C LYS A 254 -18.45 -11.72 19.32
N GLN A 255 -17.59 -10.75 19.63
CA GLN A 255 -17.27 -10.41 21.01
C GLN A 255 -18.50 -9.87 21.74
N ASP A 256 -19.26 -8.98 21.11
CA ASP A 256 -20.46 -8.38 21.68
C ASP A 256 -21.59 -9.40 21.85
N SER A 257 -21.69 -10.42 20.99
CA SER A 257 -22.65 -11.52 21.17
C SER A 257 -22.27 -12.43 22.34
N LEU A 258 -20.99 -12.81 22.45
CA LEU A 258 -20.50 -13.61 23.57
C LEU A 258 -20.62 -12.88 24.92
N LEU A 259 -20.36 -11.57 24.96
CA LEU A 259 -20.57 -10.76 26.16
C LEU A 259 -22.04 -10.74 26.58
N ARG A 260 -22.97 -10.62 25.63
CA ARG A 260 -24.40 -10.70 25.91
C ARG A 260 -24.81 -12.08 26.44
N GLU A 261 -24.27 -13.15 25.87
CA GLU A 261 -24.52 -14.51 26.34
C GLU A 261 -23.98 -14.74 27.76
N LEU A 262 -22.77 -14.26 28.06
CA LEU A 262 -22.18 -14.31 29.39
C LEU A 262 -23.03 -13.53 30.41
N GLN A 263 -23.51 -12.33 30.04
CA GLN A 263 -24.39 -11.52 30.90
C GLN A 263 -25.71 -12.24 31.19
N ASP A 264 -26.34 -12.83 30.18
CA ASP A 264 -27.59 -13.58 30.34
C ASP A 264 -27.40 -14.85 31.19
N ALA A 265 -26.26 -15.54 31.04
CA ALA A 265 -25.91 -16.68 31.87
C ALA A 265 -25.67 -16.29 33.34
N LEU A 266 -24.93 -15.20 33.59
CA LEU A 266 -24.71 -14.67 34.94
C LEU A 266 -26.02 -14.22 35.60
N GLY A 267 -26.94 -13.64 34.82
CA GLY A 267 -28.28 -13.26 35.30
C GLY A 267 -29.13 -14.44 35.77
N LYS A 268 -28.86 -15.66 35.30
CA LYS A 268 -29.58 -16.89 35.67
C LYS A 268 -29.03 -17.59 36.92
N ILE A 269 -27.90 -17.14 37.46
CA ILE A 269 -27.33 -17.71 38.68
C ILE A 269 -28.12 -17.16 39.88
N LYS A 270 -28.80 -18.06 40.60
CA LYS A 270 -29.52 -17.76 41.84
C LYS A 270 -28.50 -17.56 42.97
N VAL A 271 -28.24 -16.31 43.36
CA VAL A 271 -27.33 -16.03 44.47
C VAL A 271 -28.12 -15.40 45.61
N LEU A 272 -28.32 -16.16 46.69
CA LEU A 272 -28.71 -15.60 48.00
C LEU A 272 -27.63 -14.59 48.44
N ARG A 273 -27.97 -13.29 48.49
CA ARG A 273 -27.10 -12.22 49.03
C ARG A 273 -27.88 -11.36 50.02
N GLY A 274 -27.21 -10.90 51.07
CA GLY A 274 -27.76 -9.95 52.05
C GLY A 274 -28.34 -10.59 53.31
N LEU A 275 -29.09 -9.78 54.08
CA LEU A 275 -29.77 -10.22 55.30
C LEU A 275 -31.16 -10.76 54.94
N LEU A 276 -31.43 -12.02 55.29
CA LEU A 276 -32.75 -12.62 55.12
C LEU A 276 -33.67 -12.26 56.30
N PRO A 277 -34.78 -11.53 56.07
CA PRO A 277 -35.74 -11.23 57.13
C PRO A 277 -36.49 -12.49 57.54
N ILE A 278 -36.20 -13.01 58.73
CA ILE A 278 -36.87 -14.18 59.30
C ILE A 278 -37.84 -13.80 60.42
N CYS A 279 -38.97 -14.50 60.50
CA CYS A 279 -39.90 -14.33 61.60
C CYS A 279 -39.27 -14.90 62.89
N SER A 280 -39.17 -14.09 63.93
CA SER A 280 -38.55 -14.50 65.20
C SER A 280 -39.27 -15.68 65.86
N SER A 281 -40.60 -15.79 65.66
CA SER A 281 -41.45 -16.84 66.24
C SER A 281 -41.46 -18.13 65.43
N CYS A 282 -41.82 -18.09 64.14
CA CYS A 282 -42.03 -19.30 63.33
C CYS A 282 -40.92 -19.60 62.31
N LYS A 283 -39.86 -18.79 62.27
CA LYS A 283 -38.66 -18.95 61.42
C LYS A 283 -38.89 -18.97 59.90
N LYS A 284 -40.09 -18.59 59.43
CA LYS A 284 -40.34 -18.32 58.02
C LYS A 284 -39.48 -17.16 57.51
N VAL A 285 -39.09 -17.21 56.25
CA VAL A 285 -38.35 -16.14 55.55
C VAL A 285 -39.35 -15.31 54.76
N ARG A 286 -39.21 -13.98 54.77
CA ARG A 286 -39.99 -13.08 53.90
C ARG A 286 -39.28 -12.93 52.56
N ASP A 287 -40.00 -13.19 51.47
CA ASP A 287 -39.50 -12.96 50.11
C ASP A 287 -39.62 -11.49 49.68
N ASP A 288 -39.12 -11.19 48.48
CA ASP A 288 -39.12 -9.83 47.90
C ASP A 288 -40.53 -9.31 47.59
N ASN A 289 -41.50 -10.21 47.44
CA ASN A 289 -42.92 -9.88 47.24
C ASN A 289 -43.67 -9.68 48.58
N GLY A 290 -43.00 -9.90 49.71
CA GLY A 290 -43.55 -9.73 51.06
C GLY A 290 -44.25 -10.97 51.62
N TYR A 291 -44.24 -12.11 50.92
CA TYR A 291 -44.83 -13.36 51.40
C TYR A 291 -43.88 -14.10 52.35
N TRP A 292 -44.47 -14.84 53.29
CA TRP A 292 -43.72 -15.60 54.30
C TRP A 292 -43.66 -17.08 53.94
N ASN A 293 -42.48 -17.51 53.49
CA ASN A 293 -42.22 -18.88 53.05
C ASN A 293 -41.47 -19.67 54.13
N LYS A 294 -41.59 -21.00 54.08
CA LYS A 294 -40.72 -21.86 54.89
C LYS A 294 -39.27 -21.68 54.45
N ILE A 295 -38.34 -21.73 55.40
CA ILE A 295 -36.92 -21.46 55.13
C ILE A 295 -36.34 -22.44 54.11
N GLU A 296 -36.74 -23.71 54.16
CA GLU A 296 -36.24 -24.74 53.25
C GLU A 296 -36.68 -24.45 51.81
N VAL A 297 -37.95 -24.10 51.63
CA VAL A 297 -38.52 -23.73 50.32
C VAL A 297 -37.80 -22.50 49.76
N TYR A 298 -37.67 -21.45 50.58
CA TYR A 298 -37.02 -20.23 50.15
C TYR A 298 -35.55 -20.45 49.75
N ILE A 299 -34.78 -21.18 50.57
CA ILE A 299 -33.36 -21.43 50.30
C ILE A 299 -33.17 -22.31 49.07
N SER A 300 -33.95 -23.39 48.89
CA SER A 300 -33.84 -24.23 47.69
C SER A 300 -34.28 -23.51 46.41
N GLU A 301 -35.20 -22.54 46.51
CA GLU A 301 -35.60 -21.73 45.37
C GLU A 301 -34.55 -20.68 44.97
N HIS A 302 -33.70 -20.24 45.90
CA HIS A 302 -32.76 -19.13 45.69
C HIS A 302 -31.29 -19.53 45.80
N SER A 303 -30.97 -20.82 46.00
CA SER A 303 -29.61 -21.36 46.03
C SER A 303 -29.55 -22.81 45.58
N GLU A 304 -28.34 -23.35 45.44
CA GLU A 304 -28.10 -24.76 45.08
C GLU A 304 -28.18 -25.71 46.29
N ALA A 305 -28.66 -25.26 47.45
CA ALA A 305 -28.70 -26.08 48.67
C ALA A 305 -29.86 -27.08 48.66
N GLU A 306 -29.53 -28.35 48.87
CA GLU A 306 -30.48 -29.45 49.07
C GLU A 306 -30.59 -29.81 50.56
N PHE A 307 -31.81 -30.06 51.05
CA PHE A 307 -32.07 -30.38 52.45
C PHE A 307 -32.32 -31.87 52.65
N SER A 308 -31.57 -32.49 53.57
CA SER A 308 -31.90 -33.80 54.13
C SER A 308 -32.67 -33.64 55.44
N HIS A 309 -33.61 -34.54 55.70
CA HIS A 309 -34.38 -34.52 56.94
C HIS A 309 -33.71 -35.42 57.98
N GLY A 310 -33.42 -34.86 59.15
CA GLY A 310 -32.87 -35.58 60.30
C GLY A 310 -33.47 -35.06 61.61
N VAL A 311 -33.38 -35.86 62.67
CA VAL A 311 -33.84 -35.46 64.01
C VAL A 311 -32.60 -35.23 64.87
N CYS A 312 -32.39 -33.99 65.34
CA CYS A 312 -31.26 -33.70 66.21
C CYS A 312 -31.39 -34.43 67.56
N PRO A 313 -30.29 -34.64 68.31
CA PRO A 313 -30.32 -35.39 69.57
C PRO A 313 -31.32 -34.87 70.61
N ASP A 314 -31.53 -33.55 70.69
CA ASP A 314 -32.47 -32.95 71.65
C ASP A 314 -33.93 -33.21 71.27
N CYS A 315 -34.25 -33.06 69.98
CA CYS A 315 -35.57 -33.41 69.45
C CYS A 315 -35.82 -34.93 69.56
N LEU A 316 -34.79 -35.75 69.37
CA LEU A 316 -34.88 -37.21 69.53
C LEU A 316 -35.22 -37.57 70.98
N LYS A 317 -34.54 -36.99 71.97
CA LYS A 317 -34.85 -37.16 73.41
C LYS A 317 -36.28 -36.76 73.74
N LYS A 318 -36.78 -35.69 73.13
CA LYS A 318 -38.12 -35.15 73.42
C LYS A 318 -39.23 -35.95 72.75
N LEU A 319 -39.08 -36.26 71.46
CA LEU A 319 -40.12 -36.90 70.64
C LEU A 319 -40.07 -38.43 70.70
N TYR A 320 -38.87 -38.97 70.89
CA TYR A 320 -38.59 -40.41 70.92
C TYR A 320 -37.73 -40.81 72.13
N PRO A 321 -38.18 -40.56 73.38
CA PRO A 321 -37.36 -40.78 74.58
C PRO A 321 -36.84 -42.22 74.67
N LYS A 322 -37.64 -43.20 74.23
CA LYS A 322 -37.30 -44.63 74.23
C LYS A 322 -36.12 -45.01 73.32
N TYR A 323 -35.90 -44.23 72.27
CA TYR A 323 -34.80 -44.42 71.31
C TYR A 323 -33.62 -43.47 71.58
N SER A 324 -33.77 -42.58 72.56
CA SER A 324 -32.75 -41.60 72.94
C SER A 324 -31.75 -42.14 73.98
N GLY A 325 -32.09 -43.27 74.61
CA GLY A 325 -31.16 -44.05 75.42
C GLY A 325 -30.32 -44.92 74.49
N GLY A 326 -29.16 -44.43 74.08
CA GLY A 326 -28.15 -45.30 73.50
C GLY A 326 -27.78 -46.37 74.52
N THR A 327 -28.08 -47.63 74.22
CA THR A 327 -27.15 -48.69 74.61
C THR A 327 -25.88 -48.50 73.77
N PRO A 328 -24.68 -48.48 74.38
CA PRO A 328 -23.42 -48.33 73.66
C PRO A 328 -23.22 -49.38 72.56
#